data_AF-A0ABD0NUL8-F1
#
_entry.id   AF-A0ABD0NUL8-F1
#
_cell.length_a   1.000
_cell.length_b   1.000
_cell.length_c   1.000
_cell.angle_alpha   90.00
_cell.angle_beta   90.00
_cell.angle_gamma   90.00
#
_symmetry.space_group_name_H-M   'P 1'
#
loop_
_entity.id
_entity.type
_entity.pdbx_description
1 polymer ?
#
loop_
_entity_poly.entity_id
_entity_poly.type
_entity_poly.pdbx_seq_one_letter_code
_entity_poly.pdbx_strand_id
1 'polypeptide(L)'
;VLCREGIKVHRTVQQSGQFVVIFPGAFVVSETVHFATPQWMNLGYEAAKDLKCRRIAKPFSMEKLLYQIATAEAKRENRLVLSTISSLLKDLRNIEMKQRQDLYEAGLLSSARYCTHDNNQSPADTRKKPRKWLTLESSERRCQTCQHLCYLSM
;
A
#
# COMPACT_ATOMS: atom_id res chain seq x y z
N VAL A 1 6.42 34.12 3.08
CA VAL A 1 6.10 33.80 1.68
C VAL A 1 4.75 33.10 1.60
N LEU A 2 4.60 31.86 2.09
CA LEU A 2 3.33 31.10 2.03
C LEU A 2 2.09 31.82 2.58
N CYS A 3 2.18 32.51 3.72
CA CYS A 3 1.04 33.26 4.26
C CYS A 3 0.57 34.41 3.35
N ARG A 4 1.48 34.97 2.52
CA ARG A 4 1.13 36.03 1.56
C ARG A 4 0.31 35.48 0.39
N GLU A 5 0.47 34.19 0.09
CA GLU A 5 -0.30 33.45 -0.91
C GLU A 5 -1.62 32.87 -0.34
N GLY A 6 -2.05 33.30 0.85
CA GLY A 6 -3.29 32.82 1.47
C GLY A 6 -3.21 31.41 2.09
N ILE A 7 -2.02 30.80 2.15
CA ILE A 7 -1.83 29.47 2.72
C ILE A 7 -1.78 29.58 4.26
N LYS A 8 -2.60 28.77 4.94
CA LYS A 8 -2.62 28.69 6.41
C LYS A 8 -1.37 28.00 6.93
N VAL A 9 -0.54 28.73 7.68
CA VAL A 9 0.68 28.21 8.30
C VAL A 9 0.55 28.31 9.82
N HIS A 10 0.85 27.22 10.51
CA HIS A 10 0.86 27.15 11.98
C HIS A 10 2.28 26.80 12.46
N ARG A 11 2.62 27.19 13.69
CA ARG A 11 3.91 26.86 14.31
C ARG A 11 3.73 26.50 15.79
N THR A 12 4.61 25.64 16.30
CA THR A 12 4.71 25.31 17.72
C THR A 12 6.18 25.06 18.09
N VAL A 13 6.52 25.18 19.37
CA VAL A 13 7.85 24.83 19.90
C VAL A 13 7.70 23.53 20.67
N GLN A 14 8.37 22.47 20.21
CA GLN A 14 8.38 21.17 20.89
C GLN A 14 9.39 21.20 22.04
N GLN A 15 8.92 20.94 23.25
CA GLN A 15 9.74 20.80 24.45
C GLN A 15 10.09 19.33 24.73
N SER A 16 11.08 19.10 25.60
CA SER A 16 11.46 17.75 26.03
C SER A 16 10.23 17.01 26.62
N GLY A 17 10.03 15.77 26.19
CA GLY A 17 8.88 14.95 26.58
C GLY A 17 7.58 15.19 25.79
N GLN A 18 7.55 16.16 24.87
CA GLN A 18 6.38 16.40 24.00
C GLN A 18 6.49 15.65 22.67
N PHE A 19 5.34 15.27 22.12
CA PHE A 19 5.23 14.68 20.78
C PHE A 19 4.53 15.65 19.82
N VAL A 20 4.98 15.66 18.57
CA VAL A 20 4.31 16.35 17.47
C VAL A 20 3.71 15.27 16.56
N VAL A 21 2.39 15.27 16.43
CA VAL A 21 1.68 14.37 15.52
C VAL A 21 1.38 15.10 14.22
N ILE A 22 1.82 14.52 13.11
CA ILE A 22 1.65 15.09 11.78
C ILE A 22 0.54 14.33 11.06
N PHE A 23 -0.54 15.03 10.74
CA PHE A 23 -1.65 14.45 9.98
C PHE A 23 -1.29 14.33 8.50
N PRO A 24 -1.88 13.36 7.78
CA PRO A 24 -1.65 13.18 6.36
C PRO A 24 -1.86 14.46 5.54
N GLY A 25 -0.98 14.72 4.58
CA GLY A 25 -1.02 15.91 3.73
C GLY A 25 -0.23 17.12 4.28
N ALA A 26 0.34 17.02 5.47
CA ALA A 26 1.27 18.01 5.99
C ALA A 26 2.73 17.68 5.62
N PHE A 27 3.55 18.72 5.42
CA PHE A 27 4.97 18.59 5.08
C PHE A 27 5.81 18.32 6.33
N VAL A 28 6.80 17.43 6.20
CA VAL A 28 7.73 17.04 7.28
C VAL A 28 9.16 17.35 6.87
N VAL A 29 9.96 17.89 7.79
CA VAL A 29 11.37 18.33 7.54
C VAL A 29 12.35 17.70 8.55
N SER A 30 11.90 16.80 9.42
CA SER A 30 12.71 16.17 10.47
C SER A 30 12.58 14.64 10.43
N GLU A 31 13.47 13.93 11.13
CA GLU A 31 13.31 12.50 11.40
C GLU A 31 12.02 12.25 12.17
N THR A 32 11.15 11.40 11.63
CA THR A 32 9.84 11.06 12.19
C THR A 32 9.51 9.59 11.95
N VAL A 33 8.72 9.01 12.85
CA VAL A 33 8.12 7.69 12.63
C VAL A 33 6.74 7.87 11.98
N HIS A 34 6.53 7.17 10.88
CA HIS A 34 5.24 7.15 10.19
C HIS A 34 4.38 6.00 10.70
N PHE A 35 3.10 6.26 10.89
CA PHE A 35 2.11 5.24 11.23
C PHE A 35 0.82 5.48 10.44
N ALA A 36 0.02 4.44 10.26
CA ALA A 36 -1.25 4.49 9.55
C ALA A 36 -2.37 4.03 10.48
N THR A 37 -3.40 4.84 10.64
CA THR A 37 -4.64 4.48 11.33
C THR A 37 -5.64 3.87 10.35
N PRO A 38 -6.70 3.20 10.81
CA PRO A 38 -7.74 2.70 9.90
C PRO A 38 -8.35 3.78 9.00
N GLN A 39 -8.51 5.01 9.51
CA GLN A 39 -9.04 6.15 8.77
C GLN A 39 -8.10 6.60 7.64
N TRP A 40 -6.79 6.34 7.77
CA TRP A 40 -5.82 6.65 6.73
C TRP A 40 -6.02 5.81 5.47
N MET A 41 -6.62 4.60 5.56
CA MET A 41 -6.67 3.66 4.43
C MET A 41 -7.30 4.25 3.16
N ASN A 42 -8.38 5.01 3.29
CA ASN A 42 -9.03 5.67 2.14
C ASN A 42 -8.10 6.68 1.48
N LEU A 43 -7.46 7.54 2.28
CA LEU A 43 -6.53 8.55 1.78
C LEU A 43 -5.27 7.91 1.19
N GLY A 44 -4.73 6.88 1.84
CA GLY A 44 -3.58 6.11 1.36
C GLY A 44 -3.87 5.41 0.03
N TYR A 45 -5.10 4.94 -0.17
CA TYR A 45 -5.53 4.32 -1.43
C TYR A 45 -5.59 5.33 -2.58
N GLU A 46 -6.17 6.51 -2.35
CA GLU A 46 -6.20 7.58 -3.35
C GLU A 46 -4.80 8.15 -3.63
N ALA A 47 -3.98 8.35 -2.59
CA ALA A 47 -2.58 8.73 -2.75
C ALA A 47 -1.81 7.69 -3.57
N ALA A 48 -2.10 6.39 -3.38
CA ALA A 48 -1.51 5.35 -4.21
C ALA A 48 -1.93 5.52 -5.69
N LYS A 49 -3.20 5.81 -5.99
CA LYS A 49 -3.61 6.08 -7.38
C LYS A 49 -2.87 7.28 -7.98
N ASP A 50 -2.76 8.38 -7.23
CA ASP A 50 -2.01 9.59 -7.66
C ASP A 50 -0.55 9.29 -7.96
N LEU A 51 0.15 8.61 -7.04
CA LEU A 51 1.56 8.25 -7.23
C LEU A 51 1.77 7.35 -8.46
N LYS A 52 0.82 6.44 -8.76
CA LYS A 52 0.87 5.60 -9.98
C LYS A 52 0.71 6.46 -11.24
N CYS A 53 -0.23 7.41 -11.24
CA CYS A 53 -0.45 8.35 -12.34
C CYS A 53 0.80 9.21 -12.60
N ARG A 54 1.44 9.68 -11.54
CA ARG A 54 2.66 10.51 -11.57
C ARG A 54 3.95 9.73 -11.77
N ARG A 55 3.88 8.40 -11.89
CA ARG A 55 5.03 7.49 -12.08
C ARG A 55 6.06 7.57 -10.94
N ILE A 56 5.61 7.88 -9.73
CA ILE A 56 6.47 7.94 -8.55
C ILE A 56 6.55 6.54 -7.93
N ALA A 57 7.77 6.03 -7.78
CA ALA A 57 8.03 4.73 -7.19
C ALA A 57 7.54 4.66 -5.74
N LYS A 58 6.72 3.64 -5.44
CA LYS A 58 6.22 3.39 -4.09
C LYS A 58 7.12 2.42 -3.33
N PRO A 59 7.23 2.58 -2.00
CA PRO A 59 7.97 1.64 -1.14
C PRO A 59 7.24 0.29 -0.96
N PHE A 60 5.93 0.22 -1.13
CA PHE A 60 5.14 -1.01 -1.01
C PHE A 60 3.93 -1.04 -1.96
N SER A 61 3.35 -2.23 -2.17
CA SER A 61 2.10 -2.42 -2.91
C SER A 61 0.88 -2.19 -2.01
N MET A 62 0.02 -1.25 -2.40
CA MET A 62 -1.24 -0.98 -1.68
C MET A 62 -2.21 -2.16 -1.78
N GLU A 63 -2.21 -2.88 -2.91
CA GLU A 63 -3.03 -4.06 -3.14
C GLU A 63 -2.69 -5.17 -2.14
N LYS A 64 -1.38 -5.44 -2.00
CA LYS A 64 -0.86 -6.42 -1.03
C LYS A 64 -1.19 -6.02 0.40
N LEU A 65 -1.01 -4.74 0.74
CA LEU A 65 -1.32 -4.22 2.06
C LEU A 65 -2.80 -4.44 2.41
N LEU A 66 -3.72 -4.06 1.52
CA LEU A 66 -5.16 -4.24 1.75
C LEU A 66 -5.54 -5.71 1.90
N TYR A 67 -4.98 -6.60 1.08
CA TYR A 67 -5.21 -8.04 1.18
C TYR A 67 -4.70 -8.63 2.52
N GLN A 68 -3.50 -8.23 2.95
CA GLN A 68 -2.91 -8.69 4.21
C GLN A 68 -3.69 -8.19 5.43
N ILE A 69 -4.11 -6.92 5.44
CA ILE A 69 -4.95 -6.40 6.53
C ILE A 69 -6.30 -7.13 6.54
N ALA A 70 -6.96 -7.30 5.39
CA ALA A 70 -8.23 -8.03 5.33
C ALA A 70 -8.10 -9.46 5.89
N THR A 71 -7.04 -10.17 5.52
CA THR A 71 -6.78 -11.54 5.99
C THR A 71 -6.51 -11.58 7.50
N ALA A 72 -5.72 -10.63 8.01
CA ALA A 72 -5.37 -10.56 9.42
C ALA A 72 -6.58 -10.17 10.30
N GLU A 73 -7.35 -9.17 9.86
CA GLU A 73 -8.47 -8.63 10.62
C GLU A 73 -9.72 -9.51 10.52
N ALA A 74 -9.86 -10.32 9.46
CA ALA A 74 -10.88 -11.36 9.36
C ALA A 74 -10.71 -12.42 10.46
N LYS A 75 -9.47 -12.83 10.75
CA LYS A 75 -9.16 -13.78 11.84
C LYS A 75 -9.42 -13.19 13.23
N ARG A 76 -9.40 -11.85 13.36
CA ARG A 76 -9.61 -11.11 14.61
C ARG A 76 -11.04 -10.60 14.76
N GLU A 77 -11.89 -10.83 13.76
CA GLU A 77 -13.28 -10.36 13.73
C GLU A 77 -13.44 -8.84 13.92
N ASN A 78 -12.46 -8.04 13.47
CA ASN A 78 -12.51 -6.59 13.63
C ASN A 78 -13.44 -5.93 12.59
N ARG A 79 -14.73 -5.87 12.93
CA ARG A 79 -15.79 -5.40 12.03
C ARG A 79 -15.58 -3.98 11.49
N LEU A 80 -14.98 -3.08 12.29
CA LEU A 80 -14.76 -1.69 11.89
C LEU A 80 -13.71 -1.57 10.78
N VAL A 81 -12.60 -2.29 10.91
CA VAL A 81 -11.55 -2.28 9.90
C VAL A 81 -12.01 -3.04 8.66
N LEU A 82 -12.69 -4.17 8.84
CA LEU A 82 -13.24 -4.97 7.74
C LEU A 82 -14.28 -4.20 6.91
N SER A 83 -15.15 -3.42 7.55
CA SER A 83 -16.13 -2.60 6.82
C SER A 83 -15.45 -1.54 5.96
N THR A 84 -14.40 -0.91 6.50
CA THR A 84 -13.61 0.10 5.78
C THR A 84 -12.85 -0.51 4.60
N ILE A 85 -12.24 -1.67 4.77
CA ILE A 85 -11.46 -2.34 3.70
C ILE A 85 -12.37 -2.96 2.64
N SER A 86 -13.59 -3.37 3.00
CA SER A 86 -14.53 -3.99 2.07
C SER A 86 -14.83 -3.11 0.86
N SER A 87 -15.03 -1.81 1.06
CA SER A 87 -15.25 -0.87 -0.06
C SER A 87 -14.03 -0.75 -0.96
N LEU A 88 -12.83 -0.64 -0.37
CA LEU A 88 -11.56 -0.51 -1.10
C LEU A 88 -11.24 -1.78 -1.91
N LEU A 89 -11.47 -2.96 -1.33
CA LEU A 89 -11.27 -4.23 -2.04
C LEU A 89 -12.28 -4.43 -3.18
N LYS A 90 -13.52 -3.96 -3.02
CA LYS A 90 -14.51 -3.98 -4.11
C LYS A 90 -14.07 -3.12 -5.28
N ASP A 91 -13.59 -1.91 -5.01
CA ASP A 91 -13.05 -1.02 -6.06
C ASP A 91 -11.84 -1.68 -6.76
N LEU A 92 -10.89 -2.17 -5.98
CA LEU A 92 -9.70 -2.85 -6.49
C LEU A 92 -10.05 -4.05 -7.39
N ARG A 93 -10.96 -4.90 -6.93
CA ARG A 93 -11.46 -6.04 -7.72
C ARG A 93 -12.11 -5.58 -9.02
N ASN A 94 -12.96 -4.56 -8.98
CA ASN A 94 -13.65 -4.08 -10.17
C ASN A 94 -12.67 -3.52 -11.21
N ILE A 95 -11.65 -2.77 -10.75
CA ILE A 95 -10.57 -2.26 -11.60
C ILE A 95 -9.78 -3.41 -12.24
N GLU A 96 -9.34 -4.38 -11.43
CA GLU A 96 -8.58 -5.55 -11.90
C GLU A 96 -9.37 -6.36 -12.93
N MET A 97 -10.65 -6.62 -12.67
CA MET A 97 -11.51 -7.36 -13.60
C MET A 97 -11.70 -6.63 -14.92
N LYS A 98 -11.91 -5.30 -14.87
CA LYS A 98 -12.01 -4.48 -16.08
C LYS A 98 -10.72 -4.51 -16.89
N GLN A 99 -9.57 -4.32 -16.24
CA GLN A 99 -8.27 -4.33 -16.92
C GLN A 99 -7.96 -5.68 -17.58
N ARG A 100 -8.33 -6.79 -16.94
CA ARG A 100 -8.21 -8.12 -17.56
C ARG A 100 -9.10 -8.29 -18.77
N GLN A 101 -10.33 -7.76 -18.71
CA GLN A 101 -11.24 -7.77 -19.84
C GLN A 101 -10.69 -6.94 -21.01
N ASP A 102 -10.20 -5.73 -20.74
CA ASP A 102 -9.59 -4.85 -21.73
C ASP A 102 -8.38 -5.53 -22.41
N LEU A 103 -7.55 -6.26 -21.64
CA LEU A 103 -6.43 -7.04 -22.18
C LEU A 103 -6.86 -8.22 -23.04
N TYR A 104 -7.92 -8.93 -22.63
CA TYR A 104 -8.49 -10.04 -23.40
C TYR A 104 -9.03 -9.55 -24.74
N GLU A 105 -9.76 -8.42 -24.75
CA GLU A 105 -10.26 -7.77 -25.95
C GLU A 105 -9.14 -7.26 -26.87
N ALA A 106 -8.00 -6.86 -26.29
CA ALA A 106 -6.79 -6.55 -27.03
C ALA A 106 -6.04 -7.78 -27.59
N GLY A 107 -6.52 -9.01 -27.31
CA GLY A 107 -6.00 -10.26 -27.85
C GLY A 107 -5.06 -11.04 -26.92
N LEU A 108 -4.94 -10.67 -25.63
CA LEU A 108 -4.16 -11.44 -24.67
C LEU A 108 -4.93 -12.68 -24.17
N LEU A 109 -4.61 -13.85 -24.72
CA LEU A 109 -5.32 -15.12 -24.42
C LEU A 109 -4.57 -16.05 -23.45
N SER A 110 -3.28 -15.82 -23.23
CA SER A 110 -2.46 -16.64 -22.33
C SER A 110 -2.34 -15.99 -20.96
N SER A 111 -2.37 -16.80 -19.90
CA SER A 111 -2.14 -16.35 -18.53
C SER A 111 -1.25 -17.34 -17.77
N ALA A 112 -0.48 -16.82 -16.83
CA ALA A 112 0.34 -17.60 -15.92
C ALA A 112 0.17 -17.08 -14.50
N ARG A 113 0.29 -17.96 -13.51
CA ARG A 113 0.31 -17.57 -12.10
C ARG A 113 1.75 -17.42 -11.65
N TYR A 114 2.10 -16.24 -11.15
CA TYR A 114 3.33 -16.06 -10.40
C TYR A 114 3.25 -16.89 -9.12
N CYS A 115 4.24 -17.77 -8.90
CA CYS A 115 4.25 -18.63 -7.73
C CYS A 115 4.25 -17.77 -6.45
N THR A 116 3.35 -18.06 -5.53
CA THR A 116 3.27 -17.38 -4.23
C THR A 116 4.43 -17.87 -3.37
N HIS A 117 5.52 -17.12 -3.35
CA HIS A 117 6.67 -17.41 -2.48
C HIS A 117 6.36 -17.31 -0.97
N ASP A 118 5.11 -16.97 -0.60
CA ASP A 118 4.70 -16.75 0.79
C ASP A 118 4.21 -18.01 1.53
N ASN A 119 4.09 -19.18 0.88
CA ASN A 119 3.44 -20.35 1.52
C ASN A 119 4.20 -21.69 1.56
N ASN A 120 5.52 -21.72 1.34
CA ASN A 120 6.32 -22.93 1.62
C ASN A 120 7.23 -22.74 2.84
N GLN A 121 6.62 -22.79 4.02
CA GLN A 121 7.27 -23.45 5.16
C GLN A 121 6.60 -24.82 5.30
N SER A 122 7.21 -25.83 4.69
CA SER A 122 6.96 -27.22 5.04
C SER A 122 7.25 -27.43 6.54
N PRO A 123 6.58 -28.37 7.24
CA PRO A 123 6.82 -28.61 8.67
C PRO A 123 8.17 -29.29 8.97
N ALA A 124 9.03 -29.48 7.97
CA ALA A 124 10.24 -30.28 8.06
C ALA A 124 11.45 -29.49 7.58
N ASP A 125 11.85 -28.46 8.34
CA ASP A 125 13.28 -28.19 8.54
C ASP A 125 13.51 -27.17 9.66
N THR A 126 13.92 -27.70 10.80
CA THR A 126 14.26 -27.00 12.04
C THR A 126 15.59 -26.26 11.89
N ARG A 127 15.65 -25.24 11.02
CA ARG A 127 16.71 -24.22 11.06
C ARG A 127 16.09 -22.85 10.91
N LYS A 128 16.01 -22.11 12.02
CA LYS A 128 15.57 -20.72 12.10
C LYS A 128 16.44 -19.85 11.19
N LYS A 129 16.11 -19.79 9.90
CA LYS A 129 16.61 -18.75 9.00
C LYS A 129 16.10 -17.41 9.53
N PRO A 130 16.94 -16.37 9.58
CA PRO A 130 16.50 -15.06 10.05
C PRO A 130 15.25 -14.69 9.24
N ARG A 131 14.19 -14.27 9.93
CA ARG A 131 13.00 -13.70 9.27
C ARG A 131 13.52 -12.62 8.35
N LYS A 132 13.57 -12.89 7.05
CA LYS A 132 13.85 -11.92 5.99
C LYS A 132 12.72 -10.91 6.09
N TRP A 133 12.88 -9.93 6.96
CA TRP A 133 12.06 -8.74 7.00
C TRP A 133 12.06 -8.22 5.57
N LEU A 134 10.95 -8.41 4.87
CA LEU A 134 10.75 -7.89 3.52
C LEU A 134 11.89 -8.34 2.58
N THR A 135 11.76 -9.49 1.91
CA THR A 135 12.40 -9.58 0.58
C THR A 135 11.79 -8.42 -0.19
N LEU A 136 12.52 -7.31 -0.20
CA LEU A 136 12.19 -6.01 -0.74
C LEU A 136 11.42 -6.27 -2.01
N GLU A 137 10.16 -5.82 -2.07
CA GLU A 137 9.29 -5.87 -3.24
C GLU A 137 10.16 -5.72 -4.50
N SER A 138 10.47 -6.86 -5.15
CA SER A 138 11.63 -6.93 -6.02
C SER A 138 11.40 -6.01 -7.20
N SER A 139 12.47 -5.37 -7.69
CA SER A 139 12.42 -4.51 -8.88
C SER A 139 11.72 -5.20 -10.06
N GLU A 140 11.79 -6.53 -10.13
CA GLU A 140 11.14 -7.40 -11.11
C GLU A 140 9.60 -7.29 -11.13
N ARG A 141 8.97 -6.91 -10.02
CA ARG A 141 7.50 -6.71 -9.94
C ARG A 141 7.09 -5.27 -10.21
N ARG A 142 8.01 -4.40 -10.64
CA ARG A 142 7.69 -3.01 -11.00
C ARG A 142 7.27 -2.92 -12.45
N CYS A 143 6.11 -2.31 -12.69
CA CYS A 143 5.71 -1.88 -14.02
C CYS A 143 6.77 -0.91 -14.57
N GLN A 144 7.30 -1.21 -15.76
CA GLN A 144 8.34 -0.40 -16.40
C GLN A 144 7.87 1.04 -16.71
N THR A 145 6.57 1.21 -16.99
CA THR A 145 5.99 2.51 -17.36
C THR A 145 5.66 3.38 -16.14
N CYS A 146 5.00 2.82 -15.12
CA CYS A 146 4.47 3.60 -13.98
C CYS A 146 5.18 3.36 -12.65
N GLN A 147 6.21 2.50 -12.62
CA GLN A 147 7.00 2.15 -11.43
C GLN A 147 6.18 1.55 -10.27
N HIS A 148 4.92 1.18 -10.55
CA HIS A 148 4.00 0.56 -9.61
C HIS A 148 4.43 -0.88 -9.31
N LEU A 149 4.37 -1.26 -8.03
CA LEU A 149 4.57 -2.63 -7.58
C LEU A 149 3.30 -3.45 -7.83
N CYS A 150 3.36 -4.27 -8.87
CA CYS A 150 2.28 -5.14 -9.31
C CYS A 150 2.14 -6.33 -8.35
N TYR A 151 0.94 -6.50 -7.78
CA TYR A 151 0.66 -7.62 -6.87
C TYR A 151 -0.44 -8.54 -7.41
N LEU A 152 -1.55 -8.00 -7.93
CA LEU A 152 -2.66 -8.82 -8.44
C LEU A 152 -2.40 -9.41 -9.83
N SER A 153 -1.88 -8.61 -10.74
CA SER A 153 -1.46 -8.97 -12.10
C SER A 153 -0.38 -8.00 -12.60
N MET A 154 0.36 -8.42 -13.63
CA MET A 154 1.42 -7.65 -14.28
C MET A 154 1.44 -7.96 -15.76
#